data_AF-A0A8T6ZHY7-F1
#
_entry.id   AF-A0A8T6ZHY7-F1
#
_cell.length_a   1.000
_cell.length_b   1.000
_cell.length_c   1.000
_cell.angle_alpha   90.00
_cell.angle_beta   90.00
_cell.angle_gamma   90.00
#
_symmetry.space_group_name_H-M   'P 1'
#
loop_
_entity.id
_entity.type
_entity.pdbx_description
1 polymer ?
#
loop_
_entity_poly.entity_id
_entity_poly.type
_entity_poly.pdbx_seq_one_letter_code
_entity_poly.pdbx_strand_id
1 'polypeptide(L)'
;MQVPAHADSLAQGVVWQLSNDQLNPHGNWDKLGINELLVQWIAVDDVAYMAGAGLPAPRLPDWVRIANEPWARGVIVGLAGYADEKRARANVEELVERSLKVAAVRPPVHITGWYFPVEVDPTWTDAKRLAPLLERLPHPLWISVYDNSNVGGEALAKWLDAWLPHDVGVMLQDGCGVYARGPEAAREYADALAARLGKDRVRIIAEAFRPKQGGGFRSATAAELAPQLQRYHGYRVYIFDGPHYLSNELVDGLLAIQHPAGSGAPKSAAP
;
A
#
# COMPACT_ATOMS: atom_id res chain seq x y z
N MET A 1 17.26 -4.90 -2.39
CA MET A 1 17.88 -4.09 -1.31
C MET A 1 16.80 -3.09 -0.88
N GLN A 2 16.36 -3.10 0.38
CA GLN A 2 15.24 -2.24 0.81
C GLN A 2 15.69 -0.78 0.91
N VAL A 3 14.82 0.17 0.57
CA VAL A 3 15.08 1.60 0.82
C VAL A 3 15.07 1.84 2.34
N PRO A 4 16.07 2.54 2.92
CA PRO A 4 16.08 2.85 4.34
C PRO A 4 14.81 3.61 4.74
N ALA A 5 14.15 3.14 5.80
CA ALA A 5 13.07 3.86 6.46
C ALA A 5 13.67 4.82 7.50
N HIS A 6 13.21 6.07 7.53
CA HIS A 6 13.55 6.99 8.62
C HIS A 6 12.65 6.70 9.81
N ALA A 7 13.21 6.37 10.97
CA ALA A 7 12.43 5.97 12.15
C ALA A 7 11.38 7.03 12.56
N ASP A 8 11.66 8.31 12.31
CA ASP A 8 10.79 9.45 12.68
C ASP A 8 9.81 9.88 11.58
N SER A 9 9.75 9.16 10.44
CA SER A 9 8.86 9.50 9.33
C SER A 9 7.41 9.06 9.58
N LEU A 10 6.45 9.88 9.16
CA LEU A 10 5.02 9.58 9.31
C LEU A 10 4.57 8.42 8.41
N ALA A 11 5.22 8.27 7.26
CA ALA A 11 5.02 7.16 6.34
C ALA A 11 6.29 6.93 5.52
N GLN A 12 6.44 5.71 5.01
CA GLN A 12 7.61 5.31 4.21
C GLN A 12 7.23 5.07 2.75
N GLY A 13 5.95 4.79 2.49
CA GLY A 13 5.45 4.60 1.15
C GLY A 13 4.12 5.28 0.86
N VAL A 14 3.81 5.31 -0.42
CA VAL A 14 2.53 5.78 -0.95
C VAL A 14 2.03 4.77 -1.98
N VAL A 15 0.72 4.53 -1.99
CA VAL A 15 0.10 3.67 -3.00
C VAL A 15 -0.44 4.52 -4.15
N TRP A 16 -0.24 4.04 -5.36
CA TRP A 16 -0.83 4.60 -6.57
C TRP A 16 -1.70 3.55 -7.26
N GLN A 17 -3.00 3.81 -7.27
CA GLN A 17 -3.98 3.08 -8.05
C GLN A 17 -3.98 3.61 -9.50
N LEU A 18 -3.27 2.91 -10.38
CA LEU A 18 -3.13 3.29 -11.78
C LEU A 18 -4.47 3.24 -12.53
N SER A 19 -4.85 4.35 -13.16
CA SER A 19 -6.00 4.44 -14.05
C SER A 19 -5.69 5.36 -15.24
N ASN A 20 -6.46 5.30 -16.31
CA ASN A 20 -6.29 6.21 -17.46
C ASN A 20 -6.43 7.69 -17.09
N ASP A 21 -7.19 8.01 -16.04
CA ASP A 21 -7.39 9.38 -15.57
C ASP A 21 -6.26 9.85 -14.64
N GLN A 22 -5.47 8.91 -14.12
CA GLN A 22 -4.46 9.13 -13.08
C GLN A 22 -3.10 8.55 -13.48
N LEU A 23 -2.59 8.95 -14.66
CA LEU A 23 -1.30 8.48 -15.21
C LEU A 23 -0.10 9.34 -14.83
N ASN A 24 -0.32 10.53 -14.29
CA ASN A 24 0.74 11.49 -14.03
C ASN A 24 0.68 12.00 -12.60
N PRO A 25 0.96 11.15 -11.59
CA PRO A 25 0.90 11.56 -10.20
C PRO A 25 2.02 12.57 -9.86
N HIS A 26 1.65 13.57 -9.07
CA HIS A 26 2.51 14.61 -8.50
C HIS A 26 2.12 14.82 -7.04
N GLY A 27 3.11 14.99 -6.16
CA GLY A 27 2.86 15.28 -4.75
C GLY A 27 4.15 15.50 -3.97
N ASN A 28 4.07 16.29 -2.90
CA ASN A 28 5.19 16.56 -1.99
C ASN A 28 5.28 15.48 -0.88
N TRP A 29 4.97 14.23 -1.21
CA TRP A 29 4.83 13.15 -0.22
C TRP A 29 6.14 12.81 0.48
N ASP A 30 7.26 13.09 -0.16
CA ASP A 30 8.60 12.94 0.40
C ASP A 30 8.81 13.77 1.68
N LYS A 31 8.08 14.89 1.84
CA LYS A 31 8.10 15.65 3.09
C LYS A 31 7.59 14.86 4.30
N LEU A 32 6.74 13.85 4.10
CA LEU A 32 6.28 12.93 5.16
C LEU A 32 7.32 11.84 5.47
N GLY A 33 8.41 11.79 4.71
CA GLY A 33 9.44 10.74 4.74
C GLY A 33 9.19 9.59 3.75
N ILE A 34 8.20 9.73 2.88
CA ILE A 34 7.89 8.73 1.85
C ILE A 34 9.01 8.69 0.81
N ASN A 35 9.51 7.49 0.53
CA ASN A 35 10.54 7.27 -0.48
C ASN A 35 10.34 5.99 -1.31
N GLU A 36 9.27 5.24 -1.06
CA GLU A 36 8.90 4.04 -1.81
C GLU A 36 7.48 4.17 -2.39
N LEU A 37 7.34 3.89 -3.68
CA LEU A 37 6.05 3.84 -4.36
C LEU A 37 5.57 2.39 -4.42
N LEU A 38 4.34 2.13 -3.97
CA LEU A 38 3.61 0.92 -4.31
C LEU A 38 2.68 1.24 -5.48
N VAL A 39 2.94 0.65 -6.64
CA VAL A 39 1.99 0.67 -7.76
C VAL A 39 1.01 -0.47 -7.55
N GLN A 40 -0.30 -0.22 -7.47
CA GLN A 40 -1.27 -1.29 -7.18
C GLN A 40 -1.30 -2.35 -8.30
N TRP A 41 -1.19 -1.92 -9.57
CA TRP A 41 -1.11 -2.79 -10.74
C TRP A 41 -0.48 -2.03 -11.91
N ILE A 42 0.22 -2.72 -12.80
CA ILE A 42 0.59 -2.17 -14.12
C ILE A 42 -0.21 -2.81 -15.26
N ALA A 43 -1.11 -3.74 -14.93
CA ALA A 43 -2.12 -4.28 -15.83
C ALA A 43 -3.40 -4.57 -15.04
N VAL A 44 -4.52 -4.01 -15.47
CA VAL A 44 -5.82 -4.20 -14.82
C VAL A 44 -6.89 -4.41 -15.87
N ASP A 45 -7.76 -5.39 -15.62
CA ASP A 45 -8.77 -5.82 -16.58
C ASP A 45 -8.12 -6.17 -17.93
N ASP A 46 -8.42 -5.39 -18.97
CA ASP A 46 -7.95 -5.63 -20.33
C ASP A 46 -7.00 -4.51 -20.81
N VAL A 47 -6.44 -3.73 -19.88
CA VAL A 47 -5.52 -2.62 -20.17
C VAL A 47 -4.21 -2.79 -19.41
N ALA A 48 -3.09 -2.50 -20.09
CA ALA A 48 -1.79 -2.37 -19.48
C ALA A 48 -1.31 -0.90 -19.47
N TYR A 49 -0.55 -0.57 -18.43
CA TYR A 49 0.15 0.70 -18.26
C TYR A 49 1.66 0.55 -18.53
N MET A 50 2.02 -0.53 -19.24
CA MET A 50 3.35 -0.83 -19.74
C MET A 50 3.23 -1.49 -21.12
N ALA A 51 4.04 -1.02 -22.08
CA ALA A 51 4.09 -1.63 -23.41
C ALA A 51 4.72 -3.04 -23.34
N GLY A 52 4.27 -3.97 -24.19
CA GLY A 52 4.82 -5.33 -24.24
C GLY A 52 4.26 -6.31 -23.20
N ALA A 53 3.31 -5.88 -22.37
CA ALA A 53 2.66 -6.72 -21.36
C ALA A 53 1.65 -7.75 -21.92
N GLY A 54 1.49 -7.84 -23.24
CA GLY A 54 0.52 -8.73 -23.88
C GLY A 54 -0.94 -8.26 -23.79
N LEU A 55 -1.16 -7.01 -23.38
CA LEU A 55 -2.46 -6.34 -23.35
C LEU A 55 -2.37 -4.98 -24.08
N PRO A 56 -3.50 -4.43 -24.55
CA PRO A 56 -3.57 -3.06 -25.05
C PRO A 56 -3.01 -2.05 -24.05
N ALA A 57 -2.14 -1.15 -24.52
CA ALA A 57 -1.54 -0.09 -23.71
C ALA A 57 -1.73 1.27 -24.39
N PRO A 58 -2.96 1.79 -24.44
CA PRO A 58 -3.30 3.00 -25.21
C PRO A 58 -2.73 4.28 -24.60
N ARG A 59 -2.50 4.29 -23.28
CA ARG A 59 -1.88 5.38 -22.55
C ARG A 59 -0.90 4.81 -21.54
N LEU A 60 0.26 5.45 -21.45
CA LEU A 60 1.32 5.05 -20.54
C LEU A 60 1.64 6.22 -19.62
N PRO A 61 1.94 5.97 -18.34
CA PRO A 61 2.54 6.98 -17.50
C PRO A 61 4.00 7.22 -17.94
N ASP A 62 4.52 8.40 -17.62
CA ASP A 62 5.94 8.69 -17.83
C ASP A 62 6.77 8.03 -16.72
N TRP A 63 7.07 6.74 -16.91
CA TRP A 63 7.84 5.94 -15.95
C TRP A 63 9.23 6.51 -15.68
N VAL A 64 9.86 7.17 -16.66
CA VAL A 64 11.18 7.77 -16.48
C VAL A 64 11.08 8.96 -15.54
N ARG A 65 10.09 9.85 -15.72
CA ARG A 65 9.84 10.92 -14.74
C ARG A 65 9.55 10.33 -13.36
N ILE A 66 8.64 9.36 -13.26
CA ILE A 66 8.27 8.72 -11.98
C ILE A 66 9.50 8.18 -11.26
N ALA A 67 10.42 7.51 -11.96
CA ALA A 67 11.65 6.98 -11.38
C ALA A 67 12.58 8.04 -10.78
N ASN A 68 12.41 9.32 -11.16
CA ASN A 68 13.20 10.44 -10.67
C ASN A 68 12.49 11.23 -9.56
N GLU A 69 11.27 10.86 -9.17
CA GLU A 69 10.56 11.50 -8.08
C GLU A 69 11.17 11.12 -6.71
N PRO A 70 11.29 12.07 -5.77
CA PRO A 70 11.90 11.81 -4.46
C PRO A 70 11.11 10.79 -3.62
N TRP A 71 9.80 10.70 -3.85
CA TRP A 71 8.90 9.76 -3.18
C TRP A 71 8.84 8.37 -3.84
N ALA A 72 9.55 8.15 -4.96
CA ALA A 72 9.56 6.90 -5.73
C ALA A 72 10.97 6.31 -5.93
N ARG A 73 11.89 6.51 -4.96
CA ARG A 73 13.27 5.99 -5.02
C ARG A 73 13.35 4.47 -5.05
N GLY A 74 12.38 3.80 -4.45
CA GLY A 74 12.10 2.38 -4.63
C GLY A 74 10.67 2.19 -5.14
N VAL A 75 10.44 1.17 -5.94
CA VAL A 75 9.12 0.85 -6.47
C VAL A 75 8.77 -0.61 -6.24
N ILE A 76 7.67 -0.85 -5.55
CA ILE A 76 7.00 -2.15 -5.51
C ILE A 76 6.01 -2.17 -6.66
N VAL A 77 6.26 -3.05 -7.64
CA VAL A 77 5.49 -3.07 -8.89
C VAL A 77 4.32 -4.03 -8.75
N GLY A 78 3.11 -3.48 -8.85
CA GLY A 78 1.87 -4.25 -8.91
C GLY A 78 1.78 -5.06 -10.19
N LEU A 79 1.37 -6.31 -10.05
CA LEU A 79 1.21 -7.28 -11.12
C LEU A 79 -0.17 -7.15 -11.80
N ALA A 80 -0.62 -8.19 -12.50
CA ALA A 80 -1.92 -8.18 -13.17
C ALA A 80 -3.06 -8.33 -12.16
N GLY A 81 -4.13 -7.57 -12.34
CA GLY A 81 -5.32 -7.62 -11.50
C GLY A 81 -6.64 -7.45 -12.26
N TYR A 82 -7.73 -7.64 -11.53
CA TYR A 82 -9.07 -7.21 -11.94
C TYR A 82 -9.59 -6.21 -10.91
N ALA A 83 -10.27 -5.16 -11.37
CA ALA A 83 -10.84 -4.16 -10.48
C ALA A 83 -12.01 -4.72 -9.66
N ASP A 84 -12.76 -5.65 -10.23
CA ASP A 84 -13.80 -6.42 -9.53
C ASP A 84 -13.17 -7.55 -8.72
N GLU A 85 -13.28 -7.47 -7.40
CA GLU A 85 -12.68 -8.44 -6.48
C GLU A 85 -13.22 -9.85 -6.69
N LYS A 86 -14.53 -10.01 -6.94
CA LYS A 86 -15.13 -11.33 -7.16
C LYS A 86 -14.54 -11.99 -8.40
N ARG A 87 -14.37 -11.23 -9.49
CA ARG A 87 -13.69 -11.67 -10.71
C ARG A 87 -12.23 -11.98 -10.44
N ALA A 88 -11.52 -11.15 -9.67
CA ALA A 88 -10.13 -11.38 -9.30
C ALA A 88 -9.94 -12.73 -8.60
N ARG A 89 -10.73 -13.00 -7.56
CA ARG A 89 -10.68 -14.27 -6.80
C ARG A 89 -11.05 -15.49 -7.64
N ALA A 90 -12.04 -15.34 -8.51
CA ALA A 90 -12.50 -16.43 -9.37
C ALA A 90 -11.49 -16.83 -10.46
N ASN A 91 -10.56 -15.95 -10.82
CA ASN A 91 -9.65 -16.11 -11.98
C ASN A 91 -8.17 -15.98 -11.59
N VAL A 92 -7.82 -16.39 -10.36
CA VAL A 92 -6.47 -16.16 -9.82
C VAL A 92 -5.36 -16.87 -10.62
N GLU A 93 -5.63 -18.05 -11.17
CA GLU A 93 -4.69 -18.79 -12.03
C GLU A 93 -4.38 -18.00 -13.31
N GLU A 94 -5.42 -17.41 -13.92
CA GLU A 94 -5.25 -16.55 -15.10
C GLU A 94 -4.43 -15.30 -14.74
N LEU A 95 -4.75 -14.66 -13.62
CA LEU A 95 -4.02 -13.48 -13.16
C LEU A 95 -2.55 -13.79 -12.88
N VAL A 96 -2.22 -14.99 -12.40
CA VAL A 96 -0.83 -15.43 -12.22
C VAL A 96 -0.11 -15.57 -13.58
N GLU A 97 -0.72 -16.20 -14.58
CA GLU A 97 -0.13 -16.29 -15.93
C GLU A 97 0.07 -14.90 -16.56
N ARG A 98 -0.92 -14.01 -16.42
CA ARG A 98 -0.81 -12.62 -16.88
C ARG A 98 0.30 -11.88 -16.13
N SER A 99 0.39 -12.07 -14.82
CA SER A 99 1.40 -11.45 -13.95
C SER A 99 2.83 -11.85 -14.34
N LEU A 100 3.06 -13.10 -14.72
CA LEU A 100 4.37 -13.55 -15.20
C LEU A 100 4.81 -12.82 -16.48
N LYS A 101 3.88 -12.59 -17.42
CA LYS A 101 4.14 -11.82 -18.65
C LYS A 101 4.39 -10.34 -18.34
N VAL A 102 3.58 -9.77 -17.45
CA VAL A 102 3.70 -8.38 -17.00
C VAL A 102 5.05 -8.13 -16.32
N ALA A 103 5.48 -9.03 -15.43
CA ALA A 103 6.75 -8.92 -14.73
C ALA A 103 7.97 -8.96 -15.67
N ALA A 104 7.86 -9.65 -16.81
CA ALA A 104 8.93 -9.73 -17.79
C ALA A 104 9.22 -8.39 -18.50
N VAL A 105 8.25 -7.47 -18.52
CA VAL A 105 8.39 -6.17 -19.21
C VAL A 105 9.34 -5.21 -18.48
N ARG A 106 9.41 -5.30 -17.15
CA ARG A 106 10.27 -4.48 -16.28
C ARG A 106 10.17 -2.96 -16.53
N PRO A 107 9.27 -2.24 -15.84
CA PRO A 107 9.24 -0.77 -15.93
C PRO A 107 10.61 -0.16 -15.60
N PRO A 108 10.98 0.99 -16.21
CA PRO A 108 12.28 1.64 -16.02
C PRO A 108 12.34 2.39 -14.68
N VAL A 109 12.14 1.66 -13.58
CA VAL A 109 12.15 2.13 -12.19
C VAL A 109 13.07 1.24 -11.36
N HIS A 110 13.47 1.70 -10.16
CA HIS A 110 14.19 0.86 -9.22
C HIS A 110 13.24 -0.11 -8.51
N ILE A 111 13.07 -1.31 -9.07
CA ILE A 111 12.17 -2.33 -8.51
C ILE A 111 12.75 -2.87 -7.18
N THR A 112 12.01 -2.66 -6.09
CA THR A 112 12.36 -3.16 -4.74
C THR A 112 11.52 -4.37 -4.32
N GLY A 113 10.42 -4.64 -5.03
CA GLY A 113 9.57 -5.80 -4.84
C GLY A 113 8.42 -5.84 -5.85
N TRP A 114 7.57 -6.84 -5.69
CA TRP A 114 6.38 -7.08 -6.50
C TRP A 114 5.15 -7.14 -5.60
N TYR A 115 4.00 -6.77 -6.13
CA TYR A 115 2.74 -6.82 -5.42
C TYR A 115 1.69 -7.56 -6.24
N PHE A 116 1.10 -8.61 -5.68
CA PHE A 116 0.00 -9.31 -6.34
C PHE A 116 -1.33 -8.71 -5.85
N PRO A 117 -2.11 -8.07 -6.74
CA PRO A 117 -3.20 -7.17 -6.31
C PRO A 117 -4.49 -7.87 -5.89
N VAL A 118 -4.57 -9.20 -5.96
CA VAL A 118 -5.76 -9.93 -5.51
C VAL A 118 -5.79 -9.89 -3.99
N GLU A 119 -6.74 -9.13 -3.45
CA GLU A 119 -6.90 -8.95 -2.02
C GLU A 119 -7.47 -10.21 -1.37
N VAL A 120 -6.99 -10.52 -0.16
CA VAL A 120 -7.40 -11.70 0.59
C VAL A 120 -8.01 -11.31 1.93
N ASP A 121 -9.01 -12.07 2.37
CA ASP A 121 -9.60 -11.93 3.70
C ASP A 121 -10.07 -13.32 4.23
N PRO A 122 -10.29 -13.47 5.55
CA PRO A 122 -10.66 -14.75 6.17
C PRO A 122 -11.93 -15.42 5.62
N THR A 123 -12.82 -14.68 4.96
CA THR A 123 -14.01 -15.27 4.33
C THR A 123 -13.71 -16.06 3.05
N TRP A 124 -12.50 -15.92 2.48
CA TRP A 124 -12.09 -16.71 1.33
C TRP A 124 -11.71 -18.14 1.74
N THR A 125 -12.70 -19.02 1.71
CA THR A 125 -12.58 -20.43 2.14
C THR A 125 -11.55 -21.25 1.38
N ASP A 126 -11.23 -20.88 0.15
CA ASP A 126 -10.27 -21.57 -0.72
C ASP A 126 -8.94 -20.80 -0.91
N ALA A 127 -8.64 -19.83 -0.05
CA ALA A 127 -7.40 -19.04 -0.14
C ALA A 127 -6.12 -19.89 -0.14
N LYS A 128 -6.14 -21.08 0.48
CA LYS A 128 -5.00 -22.00 0.49
C LYS A 128 -4.50 -22.41 -0.89
N ARG A 129 -5.37 -22.37 -1.92
CA ARG A 129 -4.97 -22.67 -3.30
C ARG A 129 -4.01 -21.64 -3.88
N LEU A 130 -3.93 -20.46 -3.28
CA LEU A 130 -3.03 -19.38 -3.69
C LEU A 130 -1.56 -19.72 -3.41
N ALA A 131 -1.27 -20.53 -2.39
CA ALA A 131 0.09 -20.81 -1.97
C ALA A 131 1.02 -21.25 -3.14
N PRO A 132 0.71 -22.34 -3.89
CA PRO A 132 1.54 -22.74 -5.03
C PRO A 132 1.50 -21.75 -6.21
N LEU A 133 0.51 -20.85 -6.27
CA LEU A 133 0.43 -19.83 -7.30
C LEU A 133 1.35 -18.64 -7.00
N LEU A 134 1.39 -18.20 -5.74
CA LEU A 134 2.24 -17.11 -5.27
C LEU A 134 3.73 -17.48 -5.38
N GLU A 135 4.10 -18.73 -5.10
CA GLU A 135 5.48 -19.22 -5.24
C GLU A 135 6.04 -19.07 -6.68
N ARG A 136 5.17 -19.03 -7.70
CA ARG A 136 5.58 -18.86 -9.09
C ARG A 136 5.91 -17.41 -9.44
N LEU A 137 5.37 -16.46 -8.70
CA LEU A 137 5.50 -15.03 -8.99
C LEU A 137 6.90 -14.51 -8.59
N PRO A 138 7.34 -13.37 -9.14
CA PRO A 138 8.64 -12.82 -8.81
C PRO A 138 8.70 -12.30 -7.36
N HIS A 139 9.87 -12.46 -6.72
CA HIS A 139 10.12 -12.09 -5.33
C HIS A 139 11.15 -10.95 -5.20
N PRO A 140 11.16 -10.17 -4.10
CA PRO A 140 10.24 -10.22 -2.95
C PRO A 140 8.80 -9.89 -3.33
N LEU A 141 7.84 -10.66 -2.82
CA LEU A 141 6.42 -10.55 -3.17
C LEU A 141 5.58 -10.07 -1.98
N TRP A 142 4.59 -9.23 -2.25
CA TRP A 142 3.64 -8.70 -1.28
C TRP A 142 2.20 -8.96 -1.74
N ILE A 143 1.30 -9.22 -0.79
CA ILE A 143 -0.15 -9.23 -1.02
C ILE A 143 -0.83 -8.26 -0.04
N SER A 144 -2.03 -7.78 -0.37
CA SER A 144 -2.87 -7.09 0.60
C SER A 144 -3.79 -8.05 1.35
N VAL A 145 -3.99 -7.77 2.63
CA VAL A 145 -4.99 -8.45 3.46
C VAL A 145 -5.87 -7.43 4.16
N TYR A 146 -7.15 -7.75 4.29
CA TYR A 146 -8.08 -7.03 5.16
C TYR A 146 -8.95 -8.02 5.94
N ASP A 147 -9.76 -7.51 6.87
CA ASP A 147 -10.70 -8.33 7.63
C ASP A 147 -12.00 -7.56 7.90
N ASN A 148 -12.98 -7.63 7.00
CA ASN A 148 -14.28 -7.02 7.25
C ASN A 148 -15.19 -7.91 8.13
N SER A 149 -14.78 -9.15 8.38
CA SER A 149 -15.46 -10.07 9.30
C SER A 149 -15.11 -9.85 10.77
N ASN A 150 -14.07 -9.04 11.06
CA ASN A 150 -13.58 -8.73 12.41
C ASN A 150 -13.27 -9.99 13.24
N VAL A 151 -12.59 -10.96 12.65
CA VAL A 151 -12.16 -12.19 13.36
C VAL A 151 -11.07 -11.91 14.40
N GLY A 152 -10.39 -10.76 14.31
CA GLY A 152 -9.32 -10.37 15.23
C GLY A 152 -7.92 -10.65 14.68
N GLY A 153 -6.94 -9.87 15.14
CA GLY A 153 -5.55 -9.96 14.67
C GLY A 153 -4.92 -11.35 14.83
N GLU A 154 -5.13 -12.01 15.97
CA GLU A 154 -4.59 -13.35 16.21
C GLU A 154 -5.21 -14.41 15.28
N ALA A 155 -6.53 -14.35 15.08
CA ALA A 155 -7.23 -15.25 14.17
C ALA A 155 -6.82 -15.02 12.70
N LEU A 156 -6.69 -13.76 12.29
CA LEU A 156 -6.19 -13.39 10.97
C LEU A 156 -4.75 -13.89 10.75
N ALA A 157 -3.86 -13.69 11.73
CA ALA A 157 -2.48 -14.15 11.67
C ALA A 157 -2.38 -15.67 11.57
N LYS A 158 -3.18 -16.39 12.37
CA LYS A 158 -3.25 -17.86 12.31
C LYS A 158 -3.78 -18.34 10.96
N TRP A 159 -4.77 -17.65 10.40
CA TRP A 159 -5.33 -17.99 9.09
C TRP A 159 -4.31 -17.79 7.97
N LEU A 160 -3.58 -16.67 7.95
CA LEU A 160 -2.50 -16.45 6.97
C LEU A 160 -1.37 -17.47 7.11
N ASP A 161 -0.91 -17.75 8.33
CA ASP A 161 0.15 -18.71 8.61
C ASP A 161 -0.18 -20.15 8.17
N ALA A 162 -1.47 -20.49 8.07
CA ALA A 162 -1.90 -21.81 7.64
C ALA A 162 -1.69 -22.09 6.14
N TRP A 163 -1.43 -21.07 5.31
CA TRP A 163 -1.29 -21.25 3.86
C TRP A 163 -0.32 -20.31 3.14
N LEU A 164 -0.05 -19.11 3.66
CA LEU A 164 0.78 -18.13 2.97
C LEU A 164 2.26 -18.59 2.91
N PRO A 165 2.93 -18.60 1.74
CA PRO A 165 4.34 -18.93 1.67
C PRO A 165 5.19 -18.04 2.59
N HIS A 166 6.20 -18.63 3.23
CA HIS A 166 6.96 -18.00 4.32
C HIS A 166 7.82 -16.80 3.88
N ASP A 167 8.06 -16.63 2.59
CA ASP A 167 8.81 -15.53 1.97
C ASP A 167 7.93 -14.45 1.35
N VAL A 168 6.60 -14.64 1.35
CA VAL A 168 5.63 -13.63 0.90
C VAL A 168 5.29 -12.69 2.06
N GLY A 169 5.37 -11.39 1.79
CA GLY A 169 5.01 -10.32 2.72
C GLY A 169 3.53 -9.94 2.66
N VAL A 170 3.05 -9.31 3.73
CA VAL A 170 1.66 -8.91 3.92
C VAL A 170 1.58 -7.41 4.12
N MET A 171 0.70 -6.77 3.36
CA MET A 171 0.29 -5.38 3.52
C MET A 171 -1.12 -5.35 4.12
N LEU A 172 -1.22 -5.10 5.42
CA LEU A 172 -2.50 -5.02 6.13
C LEU A 172 -3.21 -3.71 5.76
N GLN A 173 -4.39 -3.79 5.15
CA GLN A 173 -5.31 -2.65 5.06
C GLN A 173 -5.92 -2.41 6.44
N ASP A 174 -5.78 -1.19 6.95
CA ASP A 174 -6.17 -0.90 8.32
C ASP A 174 -7.69 -0.86 8.53
N GLY A 175 -8.46 -0.58 7.48
CA GLY A 175 -9.92 -0.47 7.52
C GLY A 175 -10.40 0.85 8.16
N CYS A 176 -9.51 1.81 8.40
CA CYS A 176 -9.87 3.10 8.96
C CYS A 176 -10.64 3.97 7.96
N GLY A 177 -10.39 3.81 6.66
CA GLY A 177 -11.00 4.59 5.60
C GLY A 177 -12.45 4.26 5.32
N VAL A 178 -12.90 3.07 5.70
CA VAL A 178 -14.31 2.64 5.66
C VAL A 178 -14.96 2.59 7.04
N TYR A 179 -14.26 3.07 8.09
CA TYR A 179 -14.69 2.98 9.49
C TYR A 179 -14.96 1.54 9.98
N ALA A 180 -14.34 0.53 9.36
CA ALA A 180 -14.40 -0.84 9.86
C ALA A 180 -13.63 -0.99 11.19
N ARG A 181 -12.56 -0.23 11.36
CA ARG A 181 -11.74 -0.17 12.58
C ARG A 181 -11.20 1.22 12.88
N GLY A 182 -10.88 1.47 14.15
CA GLY A 182 -10.05 2.60 14.56
C GLY A 182 -8.55 2.26 14.55
N PRO A 183 -7.65 3.26 14.62
CA PRO A 183 -6.21 3.06 14.57
C PRO A 183 -5.64 2.11 15.63
N GLU A 184 -6.22 2.11 16.83
CA GLU A 184 -5.80 1.21 17.92
C GLU A 184 -5.97 -0.26 17.53
N ALA A 185 -7.17 -0.62 17.07
CA ALA A 185 -7.47 -1.98 16.63
C ALA A 185 -6.63 -2.39 15.42
N ALA A 186 -6.44 -1.49 14.44
CA ALA A 186 -5.58 -1.79 13.30
C ALA A 186 -4.12 -2.06 13.71
N ARG A 187 -3.61 -1.33 14.72
CA ARG A 187 -2.29 -1.56 15.30
C ARG A 187 -2.20 -2.92 15.99
N GLU A 188 -3.21 -3.32 16.76
CA GLU A 188 -3.27 -4.64 17.39
C GLU A 188 -3.23 -5.78 16.34
N TYR A 189 -3.90 -5.61 15.20
CA TYR A 189 -3.82 -6.55 14.09
C TYR A 189 -2.40 -6.63 13.53
N ALA A 190 -1.75 -5.49 13.28
CA ALA A 190 -0.38 -5.45 12.79
C ALA A 190 0.60 -6.13 13.78
N ASP A 191 0.44 -5.89 15.07
CA ASP A 191 1.26 -6.51 16.13
C ASP A 191 1.06 -8.03 16.18
N ALA A 192 -0.17 -8.53 16.06
CA ALA A 192 -0.45 -9.96 16.01
C ALA A 192 0.14 -10.62 14.75
N LEU A 193 0.00 -9.97 13.58
CA LEU A 193 0.60 -10.43 12.33
C LEU A 193 2.13 -10.48 12.43
N ALA A 194 2.75 -9.43 12.97
CA ALA A 194 4.21 -9.34 13.09
C ALA A 194 4.76 -10.38 14.08
N ALA A 195 4.05 -10.63 15.18
CA ALA A 195 4.43 -11.64 16.17
C ALA A 195 4.40 -13.06 15.58
N ARG A 196 3.48 -13.34 14.65
CA ARG A 196 3.34 -14.66 14.03
C ARG A 196 4.21 -14.84 12.78
N LEU A 197 4.13 -13.89 11.85
CA LEU A 197 4.72 -14.00 10.51
C LEU A 197 6.15 -13.44 10.45
N GLY A 198 6.53 -12.60 11.41
CA GLY A 198 7.79 -11.86 11.46
C GLY A 198 7.61 -10.40 11.06
N LYS A 199 8.26 -9.50 11.81
CA LYS A 199 8.10 -8.03 11.66
C LYS A 199 8.42 -7.51 10.25
N ASP A 200 9.46 -8.05 9.62
CA ASP A 200 9.88 -7.60 8.29
C ASP A 200 8.91 -7.99 7.17
N ARG A 201 7.98 -8.92 7.44
CA ARG A 201 6.95 -9.38 6.52
C ARG A 201 5.63 -8.63 6.67
N VAL A 202 5.53 -7.66 7.58
CA VAL A 202 4.28 -6.93 7.84
C VAL A 202 4.47 -5.44 7.59
N ARG A 203 3.63 -4.91 6.71
CA ARG A 203 3.49 -3.49 6.40
C ARG A 203 2.03 -3.08 6.57
N ILE A 204 1.77 -1.80 6.79
CA ILE A 204 0.41 -1.28 6.95
C ILE A 204 0.07 -0.40 5.76
N ILE A 205 -1.08 -0.64 5.15
CA ILE A 205 -1.75 0.29 4.25
C ILE A 205 -2.67 1.17 5.09
N ALA A 206 -2.29 2.44 5.23
CA ALA A 206 -3.08 3.46 5.91
C ALA A 206 -4.05 4.11 4.92
N GLU A 207 -5.34 3.83 5.05
CA GLU A 207 -6.36 4.40 4.18
C GLU A 207 -6.57 5.90 4.47
N ALA A 208 -6.22 6.75 3.50
CA ALA A 208 -6.32 8.21 3.57
C ALA A 208 -7.63 8.76 3.01
N PHE A 209 -8.64 7.91 2.80
CA PHE A 209 -9.97 8.30 2.36
C PHE A 209 -11.01 8.09 3.45
N ARG A 210 -12.18 8.71 3.34
CA ARG A 210 -13.35 8.52 4.22
C ARG A 210 -14.63 8.51 3.38
N PRO A 211 -15.70 7.84 3.81
CA PRO A 211 -16.98 7.86 3.11
C PRO A 211 -17.50 9.30 2.99
N LYS A 212 -18.02 9.64 1.81
CA LYS A 212 -18.64 10.93 1.54
C LYS A 212 -20.16 10.80 1.67
N GLN A 213 -20.81 11.84 2.20
CA GLN A 213 -22.28 11.92 2.21
C GLN A 213 -22.80 11.86 0.76
N GLY A 214 -23.78 10.98 0.52
CA GLY A 214 -24.31 10.73 -0.83
C GLY A 214 -23.54 9.69 -1.64
N GLY A 215 -22.53 9.03 -1.05
CA GLY A 215 -21.78 7.93 -1.67
C GLY A 215 -20.39 8.33 -2.13
N GLY A 216 -19.57 7.31 -2.41
CA GLY A 216 -18.16 7.47 -2.76
C GLY A 216 -17.30 7.91 -1.57
N PHE A 217 -16.11 8.43 -1.89
CA PHE A 217 -15.09 8.76 -0.92
C PHE A 217 -14.59 10.21 -1.07
N ARG A 218 -14.08 10.76 0.03
CA ARG A 218 -13.31 12.01 0.10
C ARG A 218 -11.96 11.71 0.74
N SER A 219 -10.99 12.62 0.60
CA SER A 219 -9.79 12.58 1.43
C SER A 219 -10.15 12.66 2.91
N ALA A 220 -9.38 11.94 3.73
CA ALA A 220 -9.31 12.18 5.15
C ALA A 220 -8.73 13.58 5.40
N THR A 221 -9.19 14.24 6.45
CA THR A 221 -8.57 15.46 6.94
C THR A 221 -7.29 15.14 7.71
N ALA A 222 -6.41 16.13 7.90
CA ALA A 222 -5.18 15.95 8.69
C ALA A 222 -5.49 15.48 10.13
N ALA A 223 -6.58 15.98 10.73
CA ALA A 223 -7.02 15.56 12.06
C ALA A 223 -7.51 14.11 12.11
N GLU A 224 -8.03 13.56 11.00
CA GLU A 224 -8.45 12.17 10.91
C GLU A 224 -7.28 11.21 10.62
N LEU A 225 -6.29 11.64 9.85
CA LEU A 225 -5.19 10.80 9.40
C LEU A 225 -3.96 10.86 10.32
N ALA A 226 -3.69 11.98 10.99
CA ALA A 226 -2.52 12.09 11.87
C ALA A 226 -2.53 11.07 13.04
N PRO A 227 -3.65 10.86 13.78
CA PRO A 227 -3.67 9.87 14.86
C PRO A 227 -3.44 8.44 14.35
N GLN A 228 -3.90 8.16 13.13
CA GLN A 228 -3.71 6.88 12.44
C GLN A 228 -2.21 6.63 12.18
N LEU A 229 -1.52 7.58 11.54
CA LEU A 229 -0.09 7.45 11.25
C LEU A 229 0.77 7.40 12.52
N GLN A 230 0.45 8.23 13.52
CA GLN A 230 1.15 8.23 14.81
C GLN A 230 1.04 6.87 15.51
N ARG A 231 -0.14 6.23 15.46
CA ARG A 231 -0.35 4.93 16.11
C ARG A 231 0.43 3.80 15.45
N TYR A 232 0.74 3.93 14.16
CA TYR A 232 1.49 2.93 13.40
C TYR A 232 3.01 3.06 13.49
N HIS A 233 3.51 4.02 14.27
CA HIS A 233 4.96 4.18 14.49
C HIS A 233 5.64 2.86 14.86
N GLY A 234 6.76 2.57 14.20
CA GLY A 234 7.50 1.32 14.31
C GLY A 234 7.19 0.27 13.24
N TYR A 235 6.18 0.51 12.39
CA TYR A 235 5.89 -0.23 11.16
C TYR A 235 6.29 0.57 9.92
N ARG A 236 6.45 -0.12 8.79
CA ARG A 236 6.48 0.54 7.48
C ARG A 236 5.04 0.78 7.02
N VAL A 237 4.69 2.05 6.80
CA VAL A 237 3.34 2.51 6.45
C VAL A 237 3.30 3.03 5.01
N TYR A 238 2.28 2.60 4.26
CA TYR A 238 1.96 3.00 2.89
C TYR A 238 0.62 3.72 2.89
N ILE A 239 0.61 4.99 2.51
CA ILE A 239 -0.64 5.75 2.48
C ILE A 239 -1.42 5.42 1.19
N PHE A 240 -2.65 4.93 1.33
CA PHE A 240 -3.54 4.63 0.20
C PHE A 240 -4.62 5.70 0.07
N ASP A 241 -4.76 6.39 -1.04
CA ASP A 241 -3.94 6.44 -2.26
C ASP A 241 -3.43 7.87 -2.41
N GLY A 242 -2.18 8.02 -2.86
CA GLY A 242 -1.51 9.30 -2.95
C GLY A 242 -2.23 10.28 -3.88
N PRO A 243 -2.34 9.96 -5.17
CA PRO A 243 -2.91 10.84 -6.18
C PRO A 243 -4.37 11.27 -5.97
N HIS A 244 -5.21 10.42 -5.38
CA HIS A 244 -6.62 10.69 -5.16
C HIS A 244 -6.87 11.37 -3.82
N TYR A 245 -6.11 11.00 -2.78
CA TYR A 245 -6.48 11.35 -1.40
C TYR A 245 -5.41 12.12 -0.62
N LEU A 246 -4.14 12.09 -1.03
CA LEU A 246 -3.03 12.75 -0.33
C LEU A 246 -2.58 14.01 -1.07
N SER A 247 -3.41 15.06 -1.03
CA SER A 247 -3.05 16.35 -1.63
C SER A 247 -1.90 17.04 -0.89
N ASN A 248 -1.28 18.03 -1.53
CA ASN A 248 -0.21 18.83 -0.90
C ASN A 248 -0.71 19.55 0.36
N GLU A 249 -1.96 20.01 0.37
CA GLU A 249 -2.58 20.63 1.55
C GLU A 249 -2.73 19.64 2.70
N LEU A 250 -3.05 18.37 2.40
CA LEU A 250 -3.11 17.33 3.43
C LEU A 250 -1.71 17.01 3.96
N VAL A 251 -0.69 16.93 3.09
CA VAL A 251 0.71 16.78 3.50
C VAL A 251 1.13 17.89 4.46
N ASP A 252 0.92 19.15 4.09
CA ASP A 252 1.31 20.29 4.92
C ASP A 252 0.53 20.31 6.26
N GLY A 253 -0.76 19.92 6.23
CA GLY A 253 -1.58 19.77 7.44
C GLY A 253 -1.09 18.68 8.39
N LEU A 254 -0.64 17.53 7.88
CA LEU A 254 -0.05 16.46 8.70
C LEU A 254 1.25 16.91 9.36
N LEU A 255 2.11 17.61 8.63
CA LEU A 255 3.38 18.15 9.14
C LEU A 255 3.16 19.19 10.23
N ALA A 256 2.15 20.06 10.09
CA ALA A 256 1.79 21.05 11.10
C ALA A 256 1.32 20.42 12.42
N ILE A 257 0.64 19.26 12.36
CA ILE A 257 0.22 18.51 13.55
C ILE A 257 1.42 17.82 14.21
N GLN A 258 2.36 17.28 13.44
CA GLN A 258 3.55 16.62 13.98
C GLN A 258 4.53 17.60 14.62
N HIS A 259 4.63 18.81 14.06
CA HIS A 259 5.47 19.89 14.56
C HIS A 259 4.63 21.13 14.88
N PRO A 260 3.84 21.11 15.98
CA PRO A 260 3.12 22.30 16.39
C PRO A 260 4.14 23.42 16.63
N ALA A 261 3.99 24.55 15.93
CA ALA A 261 4.88 25.70 16.06
C ALA A 261 4.95 26.10 17.55
N GLY A 262 6.05 25.76 18.23
CA GLY A 262 6.16 25.93 19.68
C GLY A 262 7.20 25.08 20.43
N SER A 263 7.83 24.07 19.82
CA SER A 263 8.90 23.29 20.48
C SER A 263 10.27 24.01 20.53
N GLY A 264 10.37 25.21 19.96
CA GLY A 264 11.49 26.12 20.16
C GLY A 264 11.19 27.14 21.25
N ALA A 265 11.27 26.73 22.53
CA ALA A 265 11.36 27.71 23.61
C ALA A 265 12.64 28.55 23.41
N PRO A 266 12.58 29.90 23.43
CA PRO A 266 13.79 30.71 23.39
C PRO A 266 14.60 30.38 24.64
N LYS A 267 15.89 30.03 24.46
CA LYS A 267 16.85 30.00 25.56
C LYS A 267 16.82 31.38 26.22
N SER A 268 16.27 31.45 27.43
CA SER A 268 16.40 32.61 28.29
C SER A 268 17.89 32.94 28.41
N ALA A 269 18.29 34.09 27.88
CA ALA A 269 19.54 34.72 28.25
C ALA A 269 19.45 35.04 29.75
N ALA A 270 20.27 34.38 30.55
CA ALA A 270 20.50 34.77 31.94
C ALA A 270 21.56 35.88 31.99
N PRO A 271 21.44 36.82 32.94
CA PRO A 271 22.22 38.06 33.01
C PRO A 271 23.70 37.86 33.31
#